data_AF-A0A6N8T993-F1
#
_entry.id   AF-A0A6N8T993-F1
#
_cell.length_a   1.000
_cell.length_b   1.000
_cell.length_c   1.000
_cell.angle_alpha   90.00
_cell.angle_beta   90.00
_cell.angle_gamma   90.00
#
_symmetry.space_group_name_H-M   'P 1'
#
loop_
_entity.id
_entity.type
_entity.pdbx_description
1 polymer ?
#
loop_
_entity_poly.entity_id
_entity_poly.type
_entity_poly.pdbx_seq_one_letter_code
_entity_poly.pdbx_strand_id
1 'polypeptide(L)'
;MSEKQTENPREAEALAFARQGIEAGADGRHGEAVAYWQAASDHADAHLSGADIDHWINSGLGAALYDAGAYERGIAVSRLALDWCSARGFPLPAITIARSARRLGDHAAAAAYLARARALTGEPKLEIWEEE
;
A
#
# COMPACT_ATOMS: atom_id res chain seq x y z
N MET A 1 -18.88 29.22 -11.09
CA MET A 1 -18.26 29.31 -9.76
C MET A 1 -18.08 27.88 -9.29
N SER A 2 -16.84 27.38 -9.27
CA SER A 2 -16.57 26.00 -8.86
C SER A 2 -16.76 25.91 -7.35
N GLU A 3 -17.69 25.07 -6.91
CA GLU A 3 -17.76 24.65 -5.51
C GLU A 3 -16.38 24.09 -5.13
N LYS A 4 -15.70 24.77 -4.20
CA LYS A 4 -14.60 24.13 -3.48
C LYS A 4 -15.20 22.90 -2.82
N GLN A 5 -14.85 21.71 -3.32
CA GLN A 5 -15.10 20.46 -2.62
C GLN A 5 -14.72 20.69 -1.17
N THR A 6 -15.70 20.56 -0.28
CA THR A 6 -15.45 20.68 1.15
C THR A 6 -14.63 19.46 1.52
N GLU A 7 -13.31 19.66 1.61
CA GLU A 7 -12.32 18.62 1.92
C GLU A 7 -12.76 17.98 3.23
N ASN A 8 -13.07 16.68 3.21
CA ASN A 8 -13.48 15.96 4.41
C ASN A 8 -12.31 16.04 5.40
N PRO A 9 -12.47 16.71 6.57
CA PRO A 9 -11.35 16.98 7.46
C PRO A 9 -10.67 15.71 7.96
N ARG A 10 -11.42 14.60 8.05
CA ARG A 10 -10.87 13.28 8.40
C ARG A 10 -10.00 12.69 7.29
N GLU A 11 -10.43 12.84 6.04
CA GLU A 11 -9.61 12.42 4.90
C GLU A 11 -8.34 13.27 4.79
N ALA A 12 -8.45 14.58 5.00
CA ALA A 12 -7.30 15.48 5.02
C ALA A 12 -6.28 15.11 6.10
N GLU A 13 -6.75 14.75 7.31
CA GLU A 13 -5.91 14.31 8.42
C GLU A 13 -5.22 12.96 8.11
N ALA A 14 -5.96 11.98 7.60
CA ALA A 14 -5.39 10.71 7.16
C ALA A 14 -4.35 10.88 6.04
N LEU A 15 -4.62 11.76 5.07
CA LEU A 15 -3.68 12.12 4.00
C LEU A 15 -2.43 12.81 4.53
N ALA A 16 -2.54 13.64 5.58
CA ALA A 16 -1.38 14.30 6.18
C ALA A 16 -0.41 13.25 6.75
N PHE A 17 -0.90 12.27 7.51
CA PHE A 17 -0.08 11.16 7.98
C PHE A 17 0.52 10.37 6.83
N ALA A 18 -0.29 10.01 5.83
CA ALA A 18 0.21 9.27 4.67
C ALA A 18 1.33 10.02 3.91
N ARG A 19 1.22 11.34 3.74
CA ARG A 19 2.27 12.16 3.12
C ARG A 19 3.58 12.11 3.91
N GLN A 20 3.51 12.21 5.24
CA GLN A 20 4.70 12.05 6.10
C GLN A 20 5.30 10.65 5.96
N GLY A 21 4.46 9.62 5.83
CA GLY A 21 4.90 8.25 5.57
C GLY A 21 5.62 8.09 4.24
N ILE A 22 5.14 8.75 3.18
CA ILE A 22 5.78 8.78 1.85
C ILE A 22 7.13 9.49 1.94
N GLU A 23 7.19 10.67 2.56
CA GLU A 23 8.43 11.44 2.73
C GLU A 23 9.47 10.64 3.53
N ALA A 24 9.10 10.08 4.68
CA ALA A 24 9.99 9.25 5.48
C ALA A 24 10.47 8.00 4.72
N GLY A 25 9.60 7.36 3.93
CA GLY A 25 9.95 6.21 3.10
C GLY A 25 10.95 6.58 2.00
N ALA A 26 10.74 7.71 1.32
CA ALA A 26 11.65 8.22 0.30
C ALA A 26 13.04 8.54 0.87
N ASP A 27 13.11 8.97 2.13
CA ASP A 27 14.36 9.22 2.86
C ASP A 27 15.04 7.94 3.39
N GLY A 28 14.47 6.74 3.16
CA GLY A 28 14.96 5.48 3.71
C GLY A 28 14.69 5.30 5.21
N ARG A 29 13.89 6.19 5.82
CA ARG A 29 13.51 6.14 7.24
C ARG A 29 12.31 5.20 7.44
N HIS A 30 12.50 3.93 7.08
CA HIS A 30 11.42 2.94 6.97
C HIS A 30 10.63 2.73 8.28
N GLY A 31 11.28 2.79 9.45
CA GLY A 31 10.59 2.71 10.74
C GLY A 31 9.64 3.88 10.99
N GLU A 32 10.04 5.11 10.64
CA GLU A 32 9.18 6.28 10.71
C GLU A 32 8.06 6.21 9.67
N ALA A 33 8.37 5.75 8.45
CA ALA A 33 7.39 5.56 7.40
C ALA A 33 6.25 4.63 7.87
N VAL A 34 6.58 3.49 8.46
CA VAL A 34 5.59 2.57 9.05
C VAL A 34 4.77 3.26 10.14
N ALA A 35 5.38 4.05 11.01
CA ALA A 35 4.65 4.74 12.07
C ALA A 35 3.62 5.73 11.52
N TYR A 36 3.99 6.52 10.51
CA TYR A 36 3.08 7.46 9.86
C TYR A 36 1.96 6.75 9.08
N TRP A 37 2.30 5.71 8.31
CA TRP A 37 1.29 4.91 7.63
C TRP A 37 0.35 4.20 8.59
N GLN A 38 0.85 3.76 9.75
CA GLN A 38 0.01 3.17 10.79
C GLN A 38 -0.94 4.21 11.37
N ALA A 39 -0.46 5.41 11.68
CA ALA A 39 -1.32 6.50 12.17
C ALA A 39 -2.42 6.85 11.14
N ALA A 40 -2.09 6.86 9.85
CA ALA A 40 -3.07 7.04 8.79
C ALA A 40 -4.12 5.92 8.77
N SER A 41 -3.68 4.66 8.90
CA SER A 41 -4.54 3.47 8.90
C SER A 41 -5.45 3.44 10.11
N ASP A 42 -4.93 3.69 11.31
CA ASP A 42 -5.72 3.74 12.54
C ASP A 42 -6.77 4.87 12.49
N HIS A 43 -6.41 6.02 11.91
CA HIS A 43 -7.34 7.12 11.70
C HIS A 43 -8.44 6.76 10.69
N ALA A 44 -8.08 6.11 9.58
CA ALA A 44 -9.01 5.68 8.56
C ALA A 44 -9.96 4.60 9.09
N ASP A 45 -9.47 3.60 9.82
CA ASP A 45 -10.30 2.58 10.46
C ASP A 45 -11.32 3.21 11.43
N ALA A 46 -10.91 4.22 12.19
CA ALA A 46 -11.77 4.88 13.17
C ALA A 46 -12.86 5.79 12.56
N HIS A 47 -12.60 6.37 11.39
CA HIS A 47 -13.42 7.49 10.87
C HIS A 47 -13.89 7.34 9.42
N LEU A 48 -13.24 6.47 8.65
CA LEU A 48 -13.34 6.36 7.20
C LEU A 48 -13.41 4.89 6.74
N SER A 49 -13.77 3.96 7.64
CA SER A 49 -13.78 2.53 7.34
C SER A 49 -14.61 2.21 6.10
N GLY A 50 -13.99 1.52 5.13
CA GLY A 50 -14.61 1.14 3.86
C GLY A 50 -14.69 2.27 2.82
N ALA A 51 -14.16 3.46 3.11
CA ALA A 51 -13.99 4.50 2.11
C ALA A 51 -12.81 4.19 1.18
N ASP A 52 -12.80 4.76 -0.02
CA ASP A 52 -11.73 4.57 -1.01
C ASP A 52 -10.33 4.90 -0.46
N ILE A 53 -10.24 5.91 0.41
CA ILE A 53 -8.99 6.32 1.07
C ILE A 53 -8.45 5.27 2.05
N ASP A 54 -9.31 4.51 2.73
CA ASP A 54 -8.91 3.48 3.69
C ASP A 54 -8.16 2.34 2.97
N HIS A 55 -8.69 1.90 1.83
CA HIS A 55 -8.00 0.92 0.98
C HIS A 55 -6.67 1.47 0.42
N TRP A 56 -6.64 2.74 0.00
CA TRP A 56 -5.41 3.37 -0.47
C TRP A 56 -4.35 3.43 0.65
N ILE A 57 -4.74 3.82 1.86
CA ILE A 57 -3.86 3.87 3.03
C ILE A 57 -3.32 2.48 3.39
N ASN A 58 -4.18 1.46 3.42
CA ASN A 58 -3.75 0.09 3.69
C ASN A 58 -2.78 -0.42 2.62
N SER A 59 -2.94 -0.01 1.34
CA SER A 59 -1.95 -0.34 0.30
C SER A 59 -0.57 0.26 0.57
N GLY A 60 -0.52 1.51 1.06
CA GLY A 60 0.71 2.21 1.42
C GLY A 60 1.38 1.65 2.69
N LEU A 61 0.59 1.37 3.73
CA LEU A 61 1.07 0.72 4.94
C LEU A 61 1.68 -0.66 4.65
N GLY A 62 1.03 -1.45 3.79
CA GLY A 62 1.57 -2.73 3.34
C GLY A 62 2.95 -2.59 2.71
N ALA A 63 3.14 -1.60 1.83
CA ALA A 63 4.42 -1.33 1.18
C ALA A 63 5.50 -0.88 2.18
N ALA A 64 5.18 0.05 3.07
CA ALA A 64 6.11 0.50 4.11
C ALA A 64 6.55 -0.62 5.05
N LEU A 65 5.63 -1.54 5.38
CA LEU A 65 5.93 -2.73 6.18
C LEU A 65 6.89 -3.68 5.47
N TYR A 66 6.76 -3.84 4.15
CA TYR A 66 7.74 -4.60 3.36
C TYR A 66 9.13 -3.95 3.43
N ASP A 67 9.22 -2.64 3.22
CA ASP A 67 10.51 -1.92 3.26
C ASP A 67 11.17 -2.01 4.65
N ALA A 68 10.37 -2.06 5.72
CA ALA A 68 10.83 -2.26 7.09
C ALA A 68 11.14 -3.73 7.46
N GLY A 69 10.97 -4.68 6.53
CA GLY A 69 11.22 -6.11 6.77
C GLY A 69 10.10 -6.85 7.53
N ALA A 70 8.96 -6.22 7.78
CA ALA A 70 7.82 -6.80 8.48
C ALA A 70 6.89 -7.54 7.50
N TYR A 71 7.42 -8.56 6.83
CA TYR A 71 6.81 -9.19 5.65
C TYR A 71 5.43 -9.80 5.91
N GLU A 72 5.24 -10.59 6.96
CA GLU A 72 3.94 -11.21 7.28
C GLU A 72 2.86 -10.16 7.53
N ARG A 73 3.21 -9.08 8.24
CA ARG A 73 2.32 -7.97 8.52
C ARG A 73 2.00 -7.18 7.25
N GLY A 74 3.01 -6.95 6.40
CA GLY A 74 2.85 -6.32 5.09
C GLY A 74 1.89 -7.09 4.19
N ILE A 75 1.97 -8.43 4.18
CA ILE A 75 1.01 -9.30 3.47
C ILE A 75 -0.41 -9.16 4.04
N ALA A 76 -0.55 -9.21 5.36
CA ALA A 76 -1.86 -9.14 6.01
C ALA A 76 -2.59 -7.83 5.67
N VAL A 77 -1.91 -6.68 5.80
CA VAL A 77 -2.48 -5.37 5.49
C VAL A 77 -2.73 -5.22 3.99
N SER A 78 -1.80 -5.65 3.13
CA SER A 78 -1.96 -5.57 1.67
C SER A 78 -3.19 -6.34 1.17
N ARG A 79 -3.57 -7.43 1.84
CA ARG A 79 -4.79 -8.18 1.50
C ARG A 79 -6.07 -7.37 1.74
N LEU A 80 -6.09 -6.45 2.70
CA LEU A 80 -7.24 -5.57 2.97
C LEU A 80 -7.52 -4.60 1.81
N ALA A 81 -6.47 -4.20 1.08
CA ALA A 81 -6.57 -3.29 -0.05
C ALA A 81 -6.64 -4.00 -1.41
N LEU A 82 -6.31 -5.30 -1.47
CA LEU A 82 -6.01 -5.99 -2.72
C LEU A 82 -7.16 -5.95 -3.72
N ASP A 83 -8.37 -6.30 -3.33
CA ASP A 83 -9.49 -6.41 -4.26
C ASP A 83 -9.96 -5.03 -4.73
N TRP A 84 -10.00 -4.05 -3.82
CA TRP A 84 -10.33 -2.66 -4.17
C TRP A 84 -9.30 -2.08 -5.16
N CYS A 85 -8.01 -2.29 -4.91
CA CYS A 85 -6.94 -1.85 -5.81
C CYS A 85 -6.99 -2.59 -7.15
N SER A 86 -7.22 -3.90 -7.13
CA SER A 86 -7.29 -4.73 -8.35
C SER A 86 -8.44 -4.29 -9.26
N ALA A 87 -9.62 -4.00 -8.69
CA ALA A 87 -10.77 -3.50 -9.45
C ALA A 87 -10.50 -2.16 -10.15
N ARG A 88 -9.50 -1.41 -9.68
CA ARG A 88 -9.08 -0.10 -10.21
C ARG A 88 -7.78 -0.15 -11.02
N GLY A 89 -7.23 -1.34 -11.26
CA GLY A 89 -5.96 -1.50 -12.00
C GLY A 89 -4.71 -1.09 -11.22
N PHE A 90 -4.80 -0.93 -9.90
CA PHE A 90 -3.65 -0.61 -9.06
C PHE A 90 -2.93 -1.89 -8.60
N PRO A 91 -1.67 -2.10 -9.01
CA PRO A 91 -0.97 -3.37 -8.75
C PRO A 91 -0.31 -3.44 -7.37
N LEU A 92 -0.21 -2.32 -6.65
CA LEU A 92 0.68 -2.17 -5.49
C LEU A 92 0.51 -3.28 -4.44
N PRO A 93 -0.71 -3.60 -3.93
CA PRO A 93 -0.84 -4.67 -2.94
C PRO A 93 -0.39 -6.04 -3.46
N ALA A 94 -0.64 -6.36 -4.73
CA ALA A 94 -0.21 -7.61 -5.32
C ALA A 94 1.32 -7.68 -5.41
N ILE A 95 1.98 -6.58 -5.80
CA ILE A 95 3.45 -6.48 -5.82
C ILE A 95 4.01 -6.66 -4.41
N THR A 96 3.47 -5.94 -3.41
CA THR A 96 3.91 -6.00 -2.02
C THR A 96 3.79 -7.42 -1.46
N ILE A 97 2.65 -8.09 -1.70
CA ILE A 97 2.45 -9.48 -1.26
C ILE A 97 3.47 -10.39 -1.95
N ALA A 98 3.69 -10.23 -3.26
CA ALA A 98 4.64 -11.06 -3.98
C ALA A 98 6.08 -10.92 -3.46
N ARG A 99 6.55 -9.69 -3.26
CA ARG A 99 7.90 -9.40 -2.73
C ARG A 99 8.05 -9.95 -1.32
N SER A 100 7.05 -9.75 -0.46
CA SER A 100 7.03 -10.28 0.91
C SER A 100 7.05 -11.80 0.92
N ALA A 101 6.21 -12.46 0.12
CA ALA A 101 6.18 -13.92 -0.01
C ALA A 101 7.53 -14.48 -0.49
N ARG A 102 8.19 -13.80 -1.45
CA ARG A 102 9.54 -14.16 -1.90
C ARG A 102 10.56 -14.09 -0.75
N ARG A 103 10.53 -13.03 0.06
CA ARG A 103 11.42 -12.87 1.23
C ARG A 103 11.19 -13.95 2.29
N LEU A 104 9.97 -14.47 2.40
CA LEU A 104 9.60 -15.57 3.29
C LEU A 104 9.81 -16.98 2.70
N GLY A 105 10.28 -17.09 1.45
CA GLY A 105 10.51 -18.37 0.77
C GLY A 105 9.27 -19.02 0.15
N ASP A 106 8.11 -18.37 0.20
CA ASP A 106 6.90 -18.83 -0.49
C ASP A 106 6.91 -18.40 -1.96
N HIS A 107 7.74 -19.08 -2.75
CA HIS A 107 7.93 -18.79 -4.17
C HIS A 107 6.67 -19.04 -5.00
N ALA A 108 5.80 -19.96 -4.57
CA ALA A 108 4.54 -20.25 -5.26
C ALA A 108 3.55 -19.08 -5.12
N ALA A 109 3.36 -18.57 -3.90
CA ALA A 109 2.55 -17.38 -3.67
C ALA A 109 3.14 -16.16 -4.37
N ALA A 110 4.47 -15.98 -4.28
CA ALA A 110 5.15 -14.88 -4.96
C ALA A 110 4.84 -14.86 -6.46
N ALA A 111 4.99 -15.99 -7.14
CA ALA A 111 4.71 -16.11 -8.57
C ALA A 111 3.23 -15.80 -8.92
N ALA A 112 2.28 -16.29 -8.12
CA ALA A 112 0.87 -16.04 -8.34
C ALA A 112 0.50 -14.54 -8.22
N TYR A 113 1.03 -13.85 -7.21
CA TYR A 113 0.76 -12.43 -7.02
C TYR A 113 1.50 -11.53 -8.01
N LEU A 114 2.70 -11.91 -8.46
CA LEU A 114 3.40 -11.26 -9.58
C LEU A 114 2.60 -11.36 -10.88
N ALA A 115 2.05 -12.54 -11.18
CA ALA A 115 1.18 -12.72 -12.34
C ALA A 115 -0.09 -11.84 -12.26
N ARG A 116 -0.69 -11.73 -11.07
CA ARG A 116 -1.82 -10.81 -10.83
C ARG A 116 -1.42 -9.36 -11.05
N ALA A 117 -0.28 -8.92 -10.50
CA ALA A 117 0.22 -7.56 -10.71
C ALA A 117 0.45 -7.24 -12.20
N ARG A 118 1.06 -8.16 -12.95
CA ARG A 118 1.26 -8.05 -14.41
C ARG A 118 -0.05 -7.87 -15.18
N ALA A 119 -1.06 -8.65 -14.83
CA ALA A 119 -2.38 -8.57 -15.47
C ALA A 119 -3.06 -7.20 -15.23
N LEU A 120 -2.74 -6.52 -14.13
CA LEU A 120 -3.32 -5.21 -13.79
C LEU A 120 -2.65 -4.04 -14.52
N THR A 121 -1.35 -4.12 -14.82
CA THR A 121 -0.61 -3.02 -15.47
C THR A 121 -0.65 -3.04 -16.99
N GLY A 122 -0.98 -4.20 -17.60
CA GLY A 122 -0.57 -4.49 -18.98
C GLY A 122 0.96 -4.64 -19.06
N GLU A 123 1.49 -5.54 -19.88
CA GLU A 123 2.94 -5.76 -19.98
C GLU A 123 3.72 -4.54 -20.54
N PRO A 124 5.04 -4.39 -20.27
CA PRO A 124 5.75 -4.53 -19.01
C PRO A 124 6.30 -3.16 -18.55
N LYS A 125 5.94 -2.72 -17.34
CA LYS A 125 6.75 -1.76 -16.56
C LYS A 125 7.21 -2.39 -15.25
N LEU A 126 7.65 -3.65 -15.33
CA LEU A 126 8.15 -4.42 -14.19
C LEU A 126 9.67 -4.45 -14.08
N GLU A 127 10.41 -3.91 -15.06
CA GLU A 127 11.89 -3.87 -15.06
C GLU A 127 12.47 -3.20 -13.80
N ILE A 128 11.72 -2.35 -13.10
CA ILE A 128 12.19 -1.64 -11.89
C ILE A 128 12.03 -2.51 -10.61
N TRP A 129 11.31 -3.64 -10.68
CA TRP A 129 10.89 -4.38 -9.47
C TRP A 129 11.38 -5.83 -9.41
N GLU A 130 12.06 -6.31 -10.46
CA GLU A 130 12.60 -7.67 -10.51
C GLU A 130 14.02 -7.78 -9.91
N GLU A 131 14.77 -6.67 -9.87
CA GLU A 131 16.11 -6.58 -9.27
C GLU A 131 16.02 -6.06 -7.82
N GLU A 132 15.90 -6.96 -6.82
CA GLU A 132 16.28 -6.74 -5.39
C GLU A 132 16.02 -7.94 -4.45
#